data_AF-A0A849G5A8-F1
#
_entry.id   AF-A0A849G5A8-F1
#
_cell.length_a   1.000
_cell.length_b   1.000
_cell.length_c   1.000
_cell.angle_alpha   90.00
_cell.angle_beta   90.00
_cell.angle_gamma   90.00
#
_symmetry.space_group_name_H-M   'P 1'
#
loop_
_entity.id
_entity.type
_entity.pdbx_description
1 polymer ?
#
loop_
_entity_poly.entity_id
_entity_poly.type
_entity_poly.pdbx_seq_one_letter_code
_entity_poly.pdbx_strand_id
1 'polypeptide(L)' 'MKIGFIGLGNMGAPMARNLAAAGHDVTGYDVTAPMPDGVTAADSGADAAKGAEVVITMLPDGAIL' A
#
# COMPACT_ATOMS: atom_id res chain seq x y z
N MET A 1 -0.16 -13.67 -1.68
CA MET A 1 -1.13 -13.16 -0.70
C MET A 1 -1.64 -11.82 -1.18
N LYS A 2 -2.86 -11.45 -0.80
CA LYS A 2 -3.45 -10.13 -1.07
C LYS A 2 -3.07 -9.17 0.05
N ILE A 3 -2.37 -8.10 -0.28
CA ILE A 3 -1.83 -7.14 0.67
C ILE A 3 -2.38 -5.75 0.35
N GLY A 4 -2.99 -5.10 1.34
CA GLY A 4 -3.31 -3.69 1.30
C GLY A 4 -2.13 -2.87 1.85
N PHE A 5 -1.71 -1.82 1.17
CA PHE A 5 -0.63 -0.93 1.63
C PHE A 5 -1.11 0.53 1.66
N ILE A 6 -1.18 1.12 2.85
CA ILE A 6 -1.66 2.50 3.04
C ILE A 6 -0.47 3.35 3.49
N GLY A 7 -0.11 4.33 2.65
CA GLY A 7 1.09 5.15 2.81
C GLY A 7 2.24 4.61 1.95
N LEU A 8 2.54 5.31 0.87
CA LEU A 8 3.54 4.95 -0.15
C LEU A 8 4.61 6.05 -0.29
N GLY A 9 4.87 6.78 0.79
CA GLY A 9 6.00 7.71 0.88
C GLY A 9 7.36 7.01 0.88
N ASN A 10 8.40 7.72 1.33
CA ASN A 10 9.80 7.29 1.26
C ASN A 10 10.08 5.87 1.82
N MET A 11 9.35 5.45 2.85
CA MET A 11 9.45 4.09 3.41
C MET A 11 8.46 3.12 2.76
N GLY A 12 7.21 3.53 2.55
CA GLY A 12 6.15 2.65 2.07
C GLY A 12 6.36 2.17 0.63
N ALA A 13 6.74 3.08 -0.28
CA ALA A 13 6.93 2.76 -1.69
C ALA A 13 7.93 1.61 -1.95
N PRO A 14 9.18 1.65 -1.44
CA PRO A 14 10.12 0.55 -1.67
C PRO A 14 9.67 -0.76 -1.02
N MET A 15 8.97 -0.71 0.13
CA MET A 15 8.42 -1.91 0.76
C MET A 15 7.31 -2.54 -0.09
N ALA A 16 6.33 -1.74 -0.55
CA ALA A 16 5.25 -2.20 -1.40
C ALA A 16 5.76 -2.78 -2.72
N ARG A 17 6.72 -2.11 -3.35
CA ARG A 17 7.40 -2.61 -4.56
C ARG A 17 8.09 -3.95 -4.32
N ASN A 18 8.78 -4.13 -3.21
CA ASN A 18 9.45 -5.39 -2.88
C ASN A 18 8.44 -6.54 -2.67
N LEU A 19 7.31 -6.26 -2.03
CA LEU A 19 6.23 -7.24 -1.86
C LEU A 19 5.63 -7.65 -3.21
N ALA A 20 5.40 -6.69 -4.11
CA ALA A 20 4.93 -6.97 -5.47
C ALA A 20 5.95 -7.80 -6.26
N ALA A 21 7.24 -7.42 -6.21
CA ALA A 21 8.33 -8.15 -6.85
C ALA A 21 8.50 -9.59 -6.31
N ALA A 22 8.13 -9.85 -5.06
CA ALA A 22 8.10 -11.18 -4.46
C ALA A 22 6.88 -12.03 -4.87
N GLY A 23 6.00 -11.51 -5.73
CA GLY A 23 4.82 -12.22 -6.23
C GLY A 23 3.58 -12.12 -5.34
N HIS A 24 3.52 -11.14 -4.44
CA HIS A 24 2.28 -10.81 -3.74
C HIS A 24 1.40 -9.88 -4.58
N ASP A 25 0.09 -10.00 -4.39
CA ASP A 25 -0.89 -9.09 -4.99
C ASP A 25 -1.05 -7.89 -4.07
N VAL A 26 -0.45 -6.76 -4.44
CA VAL A 26 -0.39 -5.56 -3.59
C VAL A 26 -1.32 -4.50 -4.16
N THR A 27 -2.29 -4.07 -3.35
CA THR A 27 -3.13 -2.90 -3.63
C THR A 27 -2.71 -1.77 -2.71
N GLY A 28 -2.36 -0.62 -3.28
CA GLY A 28 -1.76 0.50 -2.58
C GLY A 28 -2.62 1.76 -2.61
N TYR A 29 -2.55 2.57 -1.55
CA TYR A 29 -3.12 3.90 -1.49
C TYR A 29 -2.16 4.89 -0.83
N ASP A 30 -2.01 6.07 -1.43
CA ASP A 30 -1.40 7.24 -0.83
C ASP A 30 -2.09 8.49 -1.38
N VAL A 31 -2.17 9.54 -0.55
CA VAL A 31 -2.80 10.82 -0.90
C VAL A 31 -1.97 11.66 -1.89
N THR A 32 -0.66 11.46 -1.92
CA THR A 32 0.27 12.34 -2.64
C THR A 32 1.38 11.60 -3.38
N ALA A 33 1.80 10.44 -2.87
CA ALA A 33 2.91 9.70 -3.43
C ALA A 33 2.49 8.99 -4.72
N PRO A 34 3.39 8.90 -5.71
CA PRO A 34 3.13 8.13 -6.91
C PRO A 34 3.04 6.63 -6.58
N MET A 35 2.22 5.92 -7.35
CA MET A 35 2.10 4.46 -7.20
C MET A 35 3.40 3.76 -7.60
N PRO A 36 3.95 2.85 -6.77
CA PRO A 36 5.14 2.08 -7.13
C PRO A 36 4.84 1.04 -8.23
N ASP A 37 5.87 0.64 -8.97
CA ASP A 37 5.77 -0.42 -9.96
C ASP A 37 5.26 -1.73 -9.35
N GLY A 38 4.32 -2.38 -10.05
CA GLY A 38 3.73 -3.66 -9.64
C GLY A 38 2.69 -3.55 -8.53
N VAL A 39 2.40 -2.35 -8.01
CA VAL A 39 1.33 -2.11 -7.04
C VAL A 39 0.09 -1.61 -7.76
N THR A 40 -1.06 -2.21 -7.48
CA THR A 40 -2.36 -1.77 -8.00
C THR A 40 -2.85 -0.57 -7.20
N ALA A 41 -3.19 0.53 -7.86
CA ALA A 41 -3.72 1.71 -7.19
C ALA A 41 -5.16 1.51 -6.70
N ALA A 42 -5.45 1.93 -5.48
CA ALA A 42 -6.79 2.07 -4.93
C ALA A 42 -7.21 3.55 -4.84
N ASP A 43 -8.52 3.80 -4.81
CA ASP A 43 -9.09 5.14 -4.72
C ASP A 43 -9.13 5.69 -3.28
N SER A 44 -9.04 4.80 -2.29
CA SER A 44 -9.02 5.13 -0.86
C SER A 44 -8.27 4.09 -0.04
N GLY A 45 -7.92 4.43 1.22
CA GLY A 45 -7.36 3.47 2.16
C GLY A 45 -8.31 2.29 2.45
N ALA A 46 -9.62 2.56 2.49
CA ALA A 46 -10.64 1.53 2.66
C ALA A 46 -10.69 0.57 1.45
N ASP A 47 -10.54 1.09 0.23
CA ASP A 47 -10.47 0.27 -0.98
C ASP A 47 -9.19 -0.57 -1.02
N ALA A 48 -8.05 -0.02 -0.59
CA ALA A 48 -6.80 -0.78 -0.47
C ALA A 48 -6.89 -1.93 0.54
N ALA A 49 -7.68 -1.77 1.61
CA ALA A 49 -7.90 -2.81 2.62
C ALA A 49 -8.93 -3.87 2.18
N LYS A 50 -9.74 -3.61 1.16
CA LYS A 50 -10.88 -4.45 0.81
C LYS A 50 -10.43 -5.81 0.26
N GLY A 51 -10.70 -6.87 1.02
CA GLY A 51 -10.34 -8.23 0.63
C GLY A 51 -8.84 -8.54 0.75
N ALA A 52 -8.06 -7.66 1.37
CA ALA A 52 -6.69 -7.92 1.75
C ALA A 52 -6.64 -8.94 2.90
N GLU A 53 -5.69 -9.86 2.85
CA GLU A 53 -5.40 -10.80 3.94
C GLU A 53 -4.57 -10.11 5.03
N VAL A 54 -3.75 -9.13 4.63
CA VAL A 54 -2.91 -8.31 5.52
C VAL A 54 -2.98 -6.86 5.05
N VAL A 55 -3.10 -5.93 6.00
CA VAL A 55 -3.00 -4.49 5.73
C VAL A 55 -1.76 -3.94 6.43
N ILE A 56 -0.92 -3.22 5.67
CA ILE A 56 0.26 -2.53 6.18
C ILE A 56 -0.01 -1.03 6.09
N THR A 57 0.19 -0.34 7.21
CA THR A 57 0.09 1.12 7.29
C THR A 57 1.48 1.71 7.51
N MET A 58 1.87 2.68 6.70
CA MET A 58 3.15 3.38 6.80
C MET A 58 2.90 4.88 6.71
N LEU A 59 2.49 5.47 7.83
CA LEU A 59 2.00 6.83 7.92
C LEU A 59 2.88 7.68 8.85
N PRO A 60 2.86 9.02 8.73
CA PRO A 60 3.69 9.90 9.56
C PRO A 60 3.42 9.78 11.07
N ASP A 61 2.17 9.53 11.46
CA ASP A 61 1.75 9.30 12.84
C ASP A 61 0.48 8.43 12.91
N GLY A 62 0.11 8.01 14.13
CA GLY A 62 -0.98 7.07 14.37
C GLY A 62 -2.39 7.67 14.38
N ALA A 63 -2.55 8.98 14.25
CA ALA A 63 -3.85 9.64 14.15
C ALA A 63 -4.37 9.71 12.71
N ILE A 64 -3.51 9.48 11.72
CA ILE A 64 -3.83 9.50 10.30
C ILE A 64 -4.27 8.09 9.90
N LEU A 65 -5.53 7.89 9.50
CA LEU A 65 -6.07 6.70 8.81
C LEU A 65 -7.30 7.07 7.97
#